data_AF-A0A149R3R5-F1
#
_entry.id   AF-A0A149R3R5-F1
#
_cell.length_a   1.000
_cell.length_b   1.000
_cell.length_c   1.000
_cell.angle_alpha   90.00
_cell.angle_beta   90.00
_cell.angle_gamma   90.00
#
_symmetry.space_group_name_H-M   'P 1'
#
loop_
_entity.id
_entity.type
_entity.pdbx_description
1 polymer ?
#
loop_
_entity_poly.entity_id
_entity_poly.type
_entity_poly.pdbx_seq_one_letter_code
_entity_poly.pdbx_strand_id
1 'polypeptide(L)' 'MTSDLSAELIQRSATLLEALRRAEAKLVTAESCTGGLVAALLTHHAGSSDVTEGGLVTYSNSMKQSVL' A
#
# COMPACT_ATOMS: atom_id res chain seq x y z
N MET A 1 9.83 8.24 -13.90
CA MET A 1 10.45 7.15 -13.12
C MET A 1 9.34 6.26 -12.52
N THR A 2 8.46 5.74 -13.38
CA THR A 2 7.24 4.98 -13.00
C THR A 2 7.06 3.73 -13.87
N SER A 3 8.09 3.36 -14.64
CA SER A 3 7.99 2.40 -15.74
C SER A 3 8.11 0.92 -15.34
N ASP A 4 7.98 0.57 -14.06
CA ASP A 4 8.28 -0.80 -13.60
C ASP A 4 7.22 -1.42 -12.67
N LEU A 5 6.01 -0.85 -12.61
CA LEU A 5 4.86 -1.50 -11.98
C LEU A 5 4.04 -2.22 -13.05
N SER A 6 3.77 -3.51 -12.85
CA SER A 6 2.98 -4.27 -13.83
C SER A 6 1.55 -3.71 -13.92
N ALA A 7 1.02 -3.63 -15.15
CA ALA A 7 -0.34 -3.14 -15.40
C ALA A 7 -1.39 -3.94 -14.62
N GLU A 8 -1.16 -5.25 -14.44
CA GLU A 8 -2.01 -6.12 -13.64
C GLU A 8 -2.05 -5.69 -12.16
N LEU A 9 -0.91 -5.36 -11.55
CA LEU A 9 -0.86 -4.94 -10.15
C LEU A 9 -1.52 -3.58 -9.95
N ILE A 10 -1.36 -2.65 -10.90
CA ILE A 10 -2.06 -1.36 -10.89
C ILE A 10 -3.58 -1.57 -10.94
N GLN A 11 -4.06 -2.48 -11.80
CA GLN A 11 -5.48 -2.79 -11.89
C GLN A 11 -6.01 -3.44 -10.62
N ARG A 12 -5.25 -4.35 -10.01
CA ARG A 12 -5.63 -5.01 -8.75
C ARG A 12 -5.68 -4.03 -7.58
N SER A 13 -4.73 -3.09 -7.49
CA SER A 13 -4.78 -2.07 -6.42
C SER A 13 -5.94 -1.10 -6.60
N ALA A 14 -6.32 -0.75 -7.83
CA ALA A 14 -7.53 0.03 -8.08
C ALA A 14 -8.81 -0.68 -7.60
N THR A 15 -8.96 -1.97 -7.92
CA THR A 15 -10.10 -2.78 -7.48
C THR A 15 -10.17 -2.89 -5.95
N LEU A 16 -9.02 -3.05 -5.29
CA LEU A 16 -8.93 -3.10 -3.82
C LEU A 16 -9.39 -1.77 -3.18
N LEU A 17 -8.87 -0.63 -3.67
CA LEU A 17 -9.24 0.68 -3.14
C LEU A 17 -10.75 0.93 -3.27
N GLU A 18 -11.33 0.58 -4.40
CA GLU A 18 -12.77 0.72 -4.61
C GLU A 18 -13.61 -0.17 -3.68
N ALA A 19 -13.17 -1.41 -3.43
CA ALA A 19 -13.83 -2.29 -2.48
C ALA A 19 -13.79 -1.72 -1.05
N LEU A 20 -12.64 -1.17 -0.63
CA LEU A 20 -12.49 -0.57 0.69
C LEU A 20 -13.29 0.73 0.86
N ARG A 21 -13.39 1.57 -0.19
CA ARG A 21 -14.27 2.75 -0.20
C ARG A 21 -15.72 2.38 0.08
N ARG A 22 -16.24 1.36 -0.60
CA ARG A 22 -17.62 0.89 -0.42
C ARG A 22 -17.86 0.30 0.97
N ALA A 23 -16.82 -0.24 1.59
CA ALA A 23 -16.87 -0.77 2.94
C ALA A 23 -16.61 0.31 4.01
N GLU A 24 -16.43 1.58 3.62
CA GLU A 24 -16.02 2.68 4.50
C GLU A 24 -14.78 2.34 5.36
N ALA A 25 -13.89 1.51 4.81
CA ALA A 25 -12.74 0.98 5.51
C ALA A 25 -11.46 1.75 5.16
N LYS A 26 -10.59 1.89 6.16
CA LYS A 26 -9.25 2.44 6.03
C LYS A 26 -8.20 1.33 5.95
N LEU A 27 -7.08 1.62 5.30
CA LEU A 27 -5.99 0.68 5.08
C LEU A 27 -4.65 1.27 5.53
N VAL A 28 -3.86 0.46 6.23
CA VAL A 28 -2.44 0.70 6.52
C VAL A 28 -1.64 -0.52 6.05
N THR A 29 -0.46 -0.31 5.45
CA THR A 29 0.45 -1.42 5.10
C THR A 29 1.58 -1.57 6.12
N ALA A 30 2.01 -2.80 6.37
CA ALA A 30 3.25 -3.12 7.08
C ALA A 30 4.09 -4.03 6.19
N GLU A 31 5.26 -3.55 5.77
CA GLU A 31 6.08 -4.13 4.72
C GLU A 31 7.48 -4.49 5.22
N SER A 32 8.10 -5.49 4.60
CA SER A 32 9.51 -5.83 4.81
C SER A 32 10.22 -6.02 3.48
N CYS A 33 10.22 -7.22 2.89
CA CYS A 33 10.91 -7.54 1.64
C CYS A 33 10.41 -6.74 0.42
N THR A 34 9.16 -6.28 0.44
CA THR A 34 8.59 -5.42 -0.61
C THR A 34 9.07 -3.97 -0.53
N GLY A 35 9.67 -3.54 0.58
CA GLY A 35 10.34 -2.25 0.68
C GLY A 35 9.47 -1.01 0.43
N GLY A 36 8.14 -1.12 0.58
CA GLY A 36 7.21 -0.02 0.29
C GLY A 36 6.53 -0.11 -1.08
N LEU A 37 6.80 -1.16 -1.88
CA LEU A 37 6.18 -1.32 -3.19
C LEU A 37 4.67 -1.52 -3.12
N VAL A 38 4.13 -2.09 -2.03
CA VAL A 38 2.66 -2.19 -1.85
C VAL A 38 2.07 -0.81 -1.59
N ALA A 39 2.65 -0.03 -0.68
CA ALA A 39 2.26 1.36 -0.46
C ALA A 39 2.38 2.20 -1.74
N ALA A 40 3.44 2.02 -2.52
CA ALA A 40 3.61 2.70 -3.81
C ALA A 40 2.50 2.34 -4.82
N LEU A 41 2.10 1.07 -4.90
CA LEU A 41 0.99 0.61 -5.75
C LEU A 41 -0.37 1.20 -5.37
N LEU A 42 -0.61 1.40 -4.07
CA LEU A 42 -1.85 2.01 -3.56
C LEU A 42 -1.84 3.52 -3.84
N THR A 43 -0.74 4.19 -3.50
CA THR A 43 -0.58 5.64 -3.63
C THR A 43 -0.35 6.12 -5.07
N HIS A 44 -0.10 5.20 -6.01
CA HIS A 44 -0.10 5.47 -7.45
C HIS A 44 -1.44 6.05 -7.93
N HIS A 45 -2.55 5.65 -7.29
CA HIS A 45 -3.89 6.09 -7.67
C HIS A 45 -4.22 7.44 -7.03
N ALA A 46 -4.61 8.41 -7.85
CA ALA A 46 -5.10 9.70 -7.35
C ALA A 46 -6.33 9.49 -6.44
N GLY A 47 -6.39 10.24 -5.34
CA GLY A 47 -7.45 10.14 -4.35
C GLY A 47 -7.34 8.94 -3.41
N SER A 48 -6.34 8.05 -3.56
CA SER A 48 -6.13 6.88 -2.67
C SER A 48 -5.99 7.22 -1.18
N SER A 49 -5.69 8.48 -0.83
CA SER A 49 -5.66 8.99 0.55
C SER A 49 -7.03 8.96 1.25
N ASP A 50 -8.13 8.79 0.52
CA ASP A 50 -9.44 8.58 1.13
C ASP A 50 -9.56 7.20 1.82
N VAL A 51 -8.71 6.24 1.46
CA VAL A 51 -8.64 4.89 2.05
C VAL A 51 -7.29 4.59 2.69
N THR A 52 -6.19 4.94 2.04
CA THR A 52 -4.83 4.60 2.46
C THR A 52 -4.33 5.63 3.46
N GLU A 53 -4.27 5.24 4.74
CA GLU A 53 -3.90 6.13 5.86
C GLU A 53 -2.38 6.20 6.04
N GLY A 54 -1.65 5.14 5.71
CA GLY A 54 -0.21 5.11 5.86
C GLY A 54 0.43 3.77 5.54
N GLY A 55 1.74 3.71 5.68
CA GLY A 55 2.52 2.50 5.48
C GLY A 55 3.78 2.50 6.35
N LEU A 56 4.16 1.33 6.83
CA LEU A 56 5.34 1.09 7.64
C LEU A 56 6.26 0.14 6.88
N VAL A 57 7.53 0.49 6.73
CA VAL A 57 8.55 -0.40 6.17
C VAL A 57 9.52 -0.81 7.27
N THR A 58 9.36 -2.04 7.76
CA THR A 58 10.11 -2.60 8.90
C THR A 58 10.95 -3.80 8.47
N TYR A 59 12.08 -3.54 7.81
CA TYR A 59 12.91 -4.60 7.21
C TYR A 59 13.60 -5.50 8.24
N SER A 60 14.25 -4.92 9.25
CA SER A 60 14.94 -5.69 10.30
C SER A 60 13.96 -6.27 11.33
N ASN A 61 14.37 -7.33 12.01
CA ASN A 61 13.61 -7.87 13.14
C ASN A 61 13.48 -6.87 14.28
N SER A 62 14.52 -6.08 14.55
CA SER A 62 14.50 -5.03 15.56
C SER A 62 13.44 -3.95 15.26
N MET A 63 13.32 -3.54 13.99
CA MET A 63 12.29 -2.58 13.59
C MET A 63 10.88 -3.17 13.71
N LYS A 64 10.68 -4.45 13.36
CA LYS A 64 9.39 -5.12 13.55
C LYS A 64 8.97 -5.05 15.02
N GLN A 65 9.85 -5.43 15.94
CA GLN A 65 9.55 -5.42 17.38
C GLN A 65 9.35 -4.02 17.99
N SER A 66 9.95 -2.99 17.39
CA SER A 66 9.85 -1.62 17.91
C SER A 66 8.63 -0.86 17.40
N VAL A 67 8.04 -1.28 16.28
CA VAL A 67 7.06 -0.48 15.51
C VAL A 67 5.72 -1.21 15.31
N LEU A 68 5.72 -2.55 15.33
CA LEU A 68 4.55 -3.42 15.17
C LEU A 68 4.32 -4.25 16.42
#